data_AF-A0A8T6F6F6-F1
#
_entry.id   AF-A0A8T6F6F6-F1
#
_cell.length_a   1.000
_cell.length_b   1.000
_cell.length_c   1.000
_cell.angle_alpha   90.00
_cell.angle_beta   90.00
_cell.angle_gamma   90.00
#
_symmetry.space_group_name_H-M   'P 1'
#
loop_
_entity.id
_entity.type
_entity.pdbx_description
1 polymer ?
#
loop_
_entity_poly.entity_id
_entity_poly.type
_entity_poly.pdbx_seq_one_letter_code
_entity_poly.pdbx_strand_id
1 'polypeptide(L)'
;MSLGILLAIVATLGWGAGDVFVRRAMFAVSPELVVVVVVGMVAAVLGIVAVSTEGVAAFGSVELAALGTIAVMGALAWVTGNLFYFHGLRRAGVTLAAPILGAAPLFAIALAVVFAGERPNLLTVVGAFVVVIGVAVILTDRNRVLR
;
A
#
# COMPACT_ATOMS: atom_id res chain seq x y z
N MET A 1 -20.00 -7.40 -11.18
CA MET A 1 -20.06 -6.69 -9.88
C MET A 1 -19.62 -7.57 -8.70
N SER A 2 -20.01 -8.85 -8.64
CA SER A 2 -19.62 -9.77 -7.55
C SER A 2 -18.15 -10.20 -7.53
N LEU A 3 -17.54 -10.47 -8.69
CA LEU A 3 -16.14 -10.92 -8.77
C LEU A 3 -15.14 -9.87 -8.24
N GLY A 4 -15.33 -8.59 -8.57
CA GLY A 4 -14.46 -7.52 -8.09
C GLY A 4 -14.47 -7.38 -6.56
N ILE A 5 -15.65 -7.52 -5.94
CA ILE A 5 -15.78 -7.50 -4.48
C ILE A 5 -15.05 -8.70 -3.85
N LEU A 6 -15.19 -9.89 -4.44
CA LEU A 6 -14.49 -11.09 -3.97
C LEU A 6 -12.97 -10.90 -4.04
N LEU A 7 -12.46 -10.40 -5.17
CA LEU A 7 -11.03 -10.12 -5.35
C LEU A 7 -10.53 -9.08 -4.35
N ALA A 8 -11.31 -8.04 -4.05
CA ALA A 8 -10.96 -7.04 -3.05
C ALA A 8 -10.86 -7.64 -1.64
N ILE A 9 -11.78 -8.52 -1.25
CA ILE A 9 -11.73 -9.22 0.05
C ILE A 9 -10.51 -10.13 0.13
N VAL A 10 -10.22 -10.89 -0.93
CA VAL A 10 -9.02 -11.74 -0.97
C VAL A 10 -7.76 -10.88 -0.87
N ALA A 11 -7.72 -9.74 -1.55
CA ALA A 11 -6.59 -8.82 -1.50
C ALA A 11 -6.38 -8.23 -0.09
N THR A 12 -7.45 -7.82 0.61
CA THR A 12 -7.32 -7.26 1.97
C THR A 12 -6.89 -8.30 3.00
N LEU A 13 -7.37 -9.55 2.88
CA LEU A 13 -6.85 -10.68 3.66
C LEU A 13 -5.37 -10.93 3.37
N GLY A 14 -4.98 -10.88 2.10
CA GLY A 14 -3.59 -10.99 1.66
C GLY A 14 -2.69 -9.91 2.25
N TRP A 15 -3.14 -8.65 2.25
CA TRP A 15 -2.41 -7.54 2.89
C TRP A 15 -2.26 -7.76 4.40
N GLY A 16 -3.34 -8.10 5.10
CA GLY A 16 -3.30 -8.31 6.55
C GLY A 16 -2.37 -9.46 6.97
N ALA A 17 -2.45 -10.61 6.28
CA ALA A 17 -1.55 -11.73 6.54
C ALA A 17 -0.10 -11.40 6.12
N GLY A 18 0.07 -10.72 4.98
CA GLY A 18 1.35 -10.28 4.45
C GLY A 18 2.12 -9.43 5.43
N ASP A 19 1.48 -8.44 6.05
CA ASP A 19 2.13 -7.57 7.05
C ASP A 19 2.65 -8.33 8.27
N VAL A 20 1.95 -9.39 8.71
CA VAL A 20 2.40 -10.25 9.80
C VAL A 20 3.65 -11.04 9.38
N PHE A 21 3.66 -11.62 8.18
CA PHE A 21 4.82 -12.35 7.68
C PHE A 21 6.02 -11.44 7.40
N VAL A 22 5.79 -10.27 6.81
CA VAL A 22 6.81 -9.23 6.56
C VAL A 22 7.41 -8.78 7.88
N ARG A 23 6.60 -8.50 8.90
CA ARG A 23 7.10 -8.16 10.24
C ARG A 23 7.92 -9.30 10.83
N ARG A 24 7.48 -10.55 10.67
CA ARG A 24 8.24 -11.71 11.14
C ARG A 24 9.59 -11.85 10.43
N ALA A 25 9.64 -11.64 9.11
CA ALA A 25 10.88 -11.67 8.34
C ALA A 25 11.90 -10.63 8.84
N MET A 26 11.42 -9.45 9.26
CA MET A 26 12.28 -8.37 9.78
C MET A 26 12.96 -8.66 11.13
N PHE A 27 12.66 -9.79 11.78
CA PHE A 27 13.48 -10.27 12.90
C PHE A 27 14.82 -10.86 12.45
N ALA A 28 14.90 -11.35 11.21
CA ALA A 28 16.10 -11.98 10.66
C ALA A 28 16.81 -11.12 9.62
N VAL A 29 16.08 -10.28 8.88
CA VAL A 29 16.62 -9.49 7.76
C VAL A 29 16.25 -8.00 7.85
N SER A 30 16.95 -7.17 7.08
CA SER A 30 16.73 -5.73 7.07
C SER A 30 15.49 -5.35 6.23
N PRO A 31 14.79 -4.23 6.55
CA PRO A 31 13.62 -3.77 5.79
C PRO A 31 13.89 -3.57 4.29
N GLU A 32 15.09 -3.12 3.93
CA GLU A 32 15.51 -2.90 2.54
C GLU A 32 15.48 -4.21 1.75
N LEU A 33 16.05 -5.28 2.32
CA LEU A 33 16.03 -6.60 1.69
C LEU A 33 14.60 -7.12 1.53
N VAL A 34 13.75 -6.90 2.54
CA VAL A 34 12.33 -7.29 2.46
C VAL A 34 11.61 -6.53 1.34
N VAL A 35 11.83 -5.22 1.19
CA VAL A 35 11.26 -4.45 0.06
C VAL A 35 11.73 -5.02 -1.28
N VAL A 36 13.04 -5.26 -1.45
CA VAL A 36 13.59 -5.80 -2.71
C VAL A 36 12.95 -7.15 -3.05
N VAL A 37 12.83 -8.04 -2.08
CA VAL A 37 12.23 -9.36 -2.27
C VAL A 37 10.74 -9.24 -2.60
N VAL A 38 9.97 -8.45 -1.85
CA VAL A 38 8.52 -8.28 -2.08
C VAL A 38 8.24 -7.64 -3.43
N VAL A 39 8.91 -6.53 -3.76
CA VAL A 39 8.75 -5.85 -5.06
C VAL A 39 9.20 -6.76 -6.20
N GLY A 40 10.29 -7.52 -6.02
CA GLY A 40 10.75 -8.51 -7.00
C GLY A 40 9.74 -9.63 -7.22
N MET A 41 9.15 -10.17 -6.15
CA MET A 41 8.10 -11.19 -6.25
C MET A 41 6.84 -10.65 -6.96
N VAL A 42 6.40 -9.44 -6.62
CA VAL A 42 5.26 -8.80 -7.28
C VAL A 42 5.55 -8.58 -8.76
N ALA A 43 6.72 -8.04 -9.11
CA ALA A 43 7.12 -7.83 -10.49
C ALA A 43 7.20 -9.16 -11.27
N ALA A 44 7.74 -10.22 -10.66
CA ALA A 44 7.81 -11.54 -11.27
C ALA A 44 6.41 -12.14 -11.50
N VAL A 45 5.54 -12.12 -10.50
CA VAL A 45 4.18 -12.67 -10.61
C VAL A 45 3.37 -11.89 -11.64
N LEU A 46 3.37 -10.56 -11.58
CA LEU A 46 2.65 -9.72 -12.54
C LEU A 46 3.24 -9.85 -13.95
N GLY A 47 4.56 -9.96 -14.08
CA GLY A 47 5.22 -10.21 -15.35
C GLY A 47 4.85 -11.56 -15.96
N ILE A 48 4.84 -12.63 -15.16
CA ILE A 48 4.41 -13.97 -15.60
C ILE A 48 2.95 -13.94 -16.04
N VAL A 49 2.07 -13.31 -15.24
CA VAL A 49 0.65 -13.17 -15.59
C VAL A 49 0.51 -12.43 -16.92
N ALA A 50 1.13 -11.26 -17.06
CA ALA A 50 1.08 -10.46 -18.29
C ALA A 50 1.56 -11.24 -19.53
N VAL A 51 2.70 -11.94 -19.44
CA VAL A 51 3.19 -12.76 -20.55
C VAL A 51 2.24 -13.94 -20.84
N SER A 52 1.67 -14.57 -19.81
CA SER A 52 0.77 -15.71 -20.00
C SER A 52 -0.59 -15.32 -20.63
N THR A 53 -1.07 -14.10 -20.37
CA THR A 53 -2.38 -13.64 -20.86
C THR A 53 -2.29 -12.87 -22.17
N GLU A 54 -1.24 -12.07 -22.36
CA GLU A 54 -1.11 -11.12 -23.46
C GLU A 54 0.15 -11.38 -24.32
N GLY A 55 0.97 -12.38 -23.96
CA GLY A 55 2.22 -12.68 -24.63
C GLY A 55 3.32 -11.65 -24.32
N VAL A 56 4.46 -11.79 -25.01
CA VAL A 56 5.56 -10.81 -24.89
C VAL A 56 5.15 -9.43 -25.44
N ALA A 57 4.10 -9.37 -26.27
CA ALA A 57 3.52 -8.15 -26.78
C ALA A 57 2.97 -7.23 -25.67
N ALA A 58 2.71 -7.75 -24.47
CA ALA A 58 2.34 -6.95 -23.29
C ALA A 58 3.35 -5.84 -22.96
N PHE A 59 4.62 -6.03 -23.35
CA PHE A 59 5.69 -5.04 -23.15
C PHE A 59 6.06 -4.27 -24.43
N GLY A 60 5.33 -4.50 -25.52
CA GLY A 60 5.54 -3.83 -26.79
C GLY A 60 5.04 -2.39 -26.78
N SER A 61 5.78 -1.48 -27.41
CA SER A 61 5.35 -0.10 -27.71
C SER A 61 4.85 0.73 -26.52
N VAL A 62 5.48 0.61 -25.35
CA VAL A 62 5.22 1.55 -24.24
C VAL A 62 5.84 2.90 -24.59
N GLU A 63 5.02 3.94 -24.65
CA GLU A 63 5.48 5.32 -24.88
C GLU A 63 6.48 5.74 -23.79
N LEU A 64 7.56 6.44 -24.17
CA LEU A 64 8.59 6.85 -23.21
C LEU A 64 8.04 7.74 -22.08
N ALA A 65 7.05 8.58 -22.38
CA ALA A 65 6.35 9.39 -21.38
C ALA A 65 5.56 8.53 -20.39
N ALA A 66 4.88 7.48 -20.87
CA ALA A 66 4.19 6.52 -20.02
C ALA A 66 5.19 5.75 -19.14
N LEU A 67 6.33 5.34 -19.71
CA LEU A 67 7.40 4.68 -18.95
C LEU A 67 7.96 5.58 -17.84
N GLY A 68 8.16 6.87 -18.12
CA GLY A 68 8.58 7.85 -17.12
C GLY A 68 7.57 7.99 -15.99
N THR A 69 6.27 8.04 -16.32
CA THR A 69 5.20 8.11 -15.32
C THR A 69 5.15 6.84 -14.46
N ILE A 70 5.22 5.66 -15.09
CA ILE A 70 5.26 4.36 -14.39
C ILE A 70 6.49 4.28 -13.47
N ALA A 71 7.66 4.73 -13.94
CA ALA A 71 8.89 4.74 -13.15
C ALA A 71 8.75 5.63 -11.91
N VAL A 72 8.19 6.84 -12.06
CA VAL A 72 7.95 7.75 -10.93
C VAL A 72 6.94 7.15 -9.95
N MET A 73 5.83 6.60 -10.44
CA MET A 73 4.83 5.96 -9.59
C MET A 73 5.40 4.73 -8.86
N GLY A 74 6.16 3.89 -9.56
CA GLY A 74 6.83 2.73 -8.97
C GLY A 74 7.85 3.12 -7.91
N ALA A 75 8.68 4.13 -8.19
CA ALA A 75 9.66 4.63 -7.22
C ALA A 75 8.97 5.18 -5.97
N LEU A 76 8.01 6.09 -6.14
CA LEU A 76 7.36 6.76 -5.01
C LEU A 76 6.45 5.83 -4.21
N ALA A 77 5.53 5.13 -4.88
CA ALA A 77 4.52 4.32 -4.21
C ALA A 77 5.08 2.96 -3.76
N TRP A 78 5.73 2.24 -4.68
CA TRP A 78 6.14 0.86 -4.42
C TRP A 78 7.47 0.75 -3.69
N VAL A 79 8.46 1.59 -3.99
CA VAL A 79 9.77 1.52 -3.33
C VAL A 79 9.79 2.39 -2.08
N THR A 80 9.64 3.71 -2.23
CA THR A 80 9.79 4.67 -1.12
C THR A 80 8.67 4.50 -0.09
N GLY A 81 7.41 4.40 -0.53
CA GLY A 81 6.26 4.19 0.35
C GLY A 81 6.39 2.92 1.19
N ASN A 82 6.66 1.77 0.56
CA ASN A 82 6.87 0.53 1.31
C ASN A 82 8.12 0.57 2.20
N LEU A 83 9.19 1.22 1.79
CA LEU A 83 10.40 1.31 2.63
C LEU A 83 10.12 2.08 3.93
N PHE A 84 9.40 3.20 3.86
CA PHE A 84 8.99 3.93 5.05
C PHE A 84 7.98 3.13 5.87
N TYR A 85 7.00 2.49 5.21
CA TYR A 85 6.03 1.65 5.89
C TYR A 85 6.71 0.51 6.65
N PHE A 86 7.63 -0.21 6.02
CA PHE A 86 8.37 -1.33 6.59
C PHE A 86 9.31 -0.91 7.71
N HIS A 87 9.91 0.27 7.63
CA HIS A 87 10.63 0.87 8.75
C HIS A 87 9.71 1.19 9.93
N GLY A 88 8.53 1.75 9.67
CA GLY A 88 7.49 1.96 10.68
C GLY A 88 7.03 0.62 11.27
N LEU A 89 6.82 -0.38 10.42
CA LEU A 89 6.40 -1.72 10.78
C LEU A 89 7.42 -2.39 11.70
N ARG A 90 8.73 -2.30 11.39
CA ARG A 90 9.81 -2.85 12.22
C ARG A 90 9.87 -2.18 13.60
N ARG A 91 9.71 -0.85 13.66
CA ARG A 91 9.83 -0.08 14.91
C ARG A 91 8.60 -0.17 15.80
N ALA A 92 7.40 -0.07 15.22
CA ALA A 92 6.18 0.20 15.97
C ALA A 92 5.26 -1.02 16.19
N GLY A 93 5.31 -2.05 15.35
CA GLY A 93 4.24 -3.07 15.37
C GLY A 93 3.44 -3.09 14.09
N VAL A 94 2.94 -4.27 13.71
CA VAL A 94 1.81 -4.37 12.76
C VAL A 94 0.59 -3.63 13.35
N THR A 95 0.36 -3.79 14.66
CA THR A 95 -0.75 -3.18 15.41
C THR A 95 -0.79 -1.66 15.36
N LEU A 96 0.36 -0.99 15.23
CA LEU A 96 0.42 0.48 15.12
C LEU A 96 0.61 0.95 13.67
N ALA A 97 1.50 0.30 12.91
CA ALA A 97 1.83 0.75 11.57
C ALA A 97 0.65 0.60 10.59
N ALA A 98 -0.07 -0.52 10.62
CA ALA A 98 -1.15 -0.77 9.66
C ALA A 98 -2.34 0.20 9.84
N PRO A 99 -2.82 0.49 11.07
CA PRO A 99 -3.86 1.52 11.26
C PRO A 99 -3.40 2.92 10.86
N ILE A 100 -2.15 3.30 11.14
CA ILE A 100 -1.60 4.59 10.70
C ILE A 100 -1.59 4.68 9.17
N LEU A 101 -1.19 3.61 8.48
CA LEU A 101 -1.26 3.55 7.02
C LEU A 101 -2.70 3.68 6.51
N GLY A 102 -3.69 3.18 7.27
CA GLY A 102 -5.11 3.37 7.00
C GLY A 102 -5.56 4.84 6.94
N ALA A 103 -4.78 5.79 7.44
CA ALA A 103 -5.00 7.23 7.28
C ALA A 103 -4.55 7.79 5.92
N ALA A 104 -3.96 6.97 5.03
CA ALA A 104 -3.54 7.37 3.68
C ALA A 104 -4.61 8.12 2.86
N PRO A 105 -5.92 7.80 2.93
CA PRO A 105 -6.95 8.55 2.22
C PRO A 105 -6.98 10.05 2.56
N LEU A 106 -6.57 10.45 3.77
CA LEU A 106 -6.50 11.86 4.17
C LEU A 106 -5.44 12.62 3.40
N PHE A 107 -4.26 12.00 3.27
CA PHE A 107 -3.17 12.55 2.48
C PHE A 107 -3.53 12.55 0.99
N ALA A 108 -4.21 11.51 0.50
CA ALA A 108 -4.68 11.47 -0.87
C ALA A 108 -5.66 12.62 -1.17
N ILE A 109 -6.64 12.87 -0.29
CA ILE A 109 -7.56 14.01 -0.42
C ILE A 109 -6.80 15.34 -0.40
N ALA A 110 -5.89 15.53 0.56
CA ALA A 110 -5.11 16.76 0.67
C ALA A 110 -4.27 17.03 -0.59
N LEU A 111 -3.59 16.00 -1.11
CA LEU A 111 -2.79 16.10 -2.33
C LEU A 111 -3.69 16.35 -3.56
N ALA A 112 -4.87 15.71 -3.65
CA ALA A 112 -5.82 15.94 -4.73
C ALA A 112 -6.33 17.40 -4.75
N VAL A 113 -6.62 17.97 -3.58
CA VAL A 113 -6.99 19.39 -3.50
C VAL A 113 -5.84 20.31 -3.94
N VAL A 114 -4.62 20.04 -3.46
CA VAL A 114 -3.45 20.93 -3.71
C VAL A 114 -2.95 20.82 -5.15
N PHE A 115 -2.80 19.60 -5.68
CA PHE A 115 -2.15 19.37 -6.97
C PHE A 115 -3.15 19.22 -8.13
N ALA A 116 -4.32 18.61 -7.88
CA ALA A 116 -5.34 18.42 -8.91
C ALA A 116 -6.46 19.47 -8.88
N GLY A 117 -6.48 20.34 -7.86
CA GLY A 117 -7.51 21.37 -7.71
C GLY A 117 -8.90 20.81 -7.41
N GLU A 118 -8.97 19.57 -6.92
CA GLU A 118 -10.23 18.90 -6.62
C GLU A 118 -10.96 19.57 -5.45
N ARG A 119 -12.29 19.60 -5.51
CA ARG A 119 -13.16 20.11 -4.45
C ARG A 119 -13.90 18.94 -3.79
N PRO A 120 -13.43 18.44 -2.63
CA PRO A 120 -14.05 17.30 -1.99
C PRO A 120 -15.47 17.68 -1.56
N ASN A 121 -16.43 16.80 -1.85
CA ASN A 121 -17.79 16.98 -1.40
C ASN A 121 -17.92 16.67 0.10
N LEU A 122 -19.08 17.00 0.67
CA LEU A 122 -19.34 16.81 2.10
C LEU A 122 -19.16 15.35 2.54
N LEU A 123 -19.56 14.38 1.71
CA LEU A 123 -19.44 12.96 2.03
C LEU A 123 -17.97 12.52 2.11
N THR A 124 -17.12 13.01 1.21
CA THR A 124 -15.66 12.77 1.24
C THR A 124 -15.04 13.33 2.52
N VAL A 125 -15.44 14.55 2.93
CA VAL A 125 -14.95 15.18 4.16
C VAL A 125 -15.40 14.40 5.40
N VAL A 126 -16.67 14.00 5.47
CA VAL A 126 -17.19 13.18 6.58
C VAL A 126 -16.47 11.83 6.64
N GLY A 127 -16.29 11.17 5.50
CA GLY A 127 -15.53 9.92 5.40
C GLY A 127 -14.10 10.06 5.90
N ALA A 128 -13.42 11.17 5.55
CA ALA A 128 -12.10 11.49 6.07
C ALA A 128 -12.09 11.60 7.61
N PHE A 129 -13.04 12.32 8.21
CA PHE A 129 -13.16 12.38 9.67
C PHE A 129 -13.41 11.00 10.31
N VAL A 130 -14.25 10.16 9.69
CA VAL A 130 -14.49 8.79 10.17
C VAL A 130 -13.20 7.96 10.14
N VAL A 131 -12.38 8.09 9.10
CA VAL A 131 -11.06 7.44 9.03
C VAL A 131 -10.16 7.91 10.18
N VAL A 132 -10.04 9.23 10.41
CA VAL A 132 -9.25 9.78 11.52
C VAL A 132 -9.69 9.20 12.86
N ILE A 133 -11.00 9.19 13.12
CA ILE A 133 -11.57 8.69 14.38
C ILE A 133 -11.29 7.20 14.52
N GLY A 134 -11.49 6.41 13.46
CA GLY A 134 -11.22 4.97 13.48
C GLY A 134 -9.76 4.67 13.80
N VAL A 135 -8.83 5.37 13.15
CA VAL A 135 -7.39 5.23 13.44
C VAL A 135 -7.08 5.64 14.88
N ALA A 136 -7.62 6.77 15.36
CA ALA A 136 -7.40 7.23 16.74
C ALA A 136 -7.91 6.21 17.78
N VAL A 137 -9.08 5.61 17.56
CA VAL A 137 -9.64 4.57 18.43
C VAL A 137 -8.71 3.35 18.49
N ILE A 138 -8.26 2.86 17.34
CA ILE A 138 -7.34 1.70 17.27
C ILE A 138 -6.02 2.01 17.98
N LEU A 139 -5.48 3.22 17.80
CA LEU A 139 -4.23 3.64 18.42
C LEU A 139 -4.33 3.89 19.92
N THR A 140 -5.54 4.13 20.46
CA THR A 140 -5.77 4.37 21.89
C THR A 140 -5.89 3.07 22.69
N ASP A 141 -6.13 1.93 22.04
CA ASP A 141 -6.12 0.59 22.66
C ASP A 141 -4.68 0.09 22.99
N ARG A 142 -3.81 0.99 23.47
CA ARG A 142 -2.41 0.72 23.84
C ARG A 142 -2.26 -0.27 24.99
N ASN A 143 -3.31 -0.54 25.76
CA ASN A 143 -3.25 -1.41 26.93
C ASN A 143 -2.99 -2.89 26.61
N ARG A 144 -3.09 -3.31 25.34
CA ARG A 144 -2.73 -4.66 24.89
C ARG A 144 -1.30 -4.81 24.36
N VAL A 145 -0.58 -3.71 24.08
CA VAL A 145 0.73 -3.74 23.39
C VAL A 145 1.92 -3.71 24.36
N LEU A 146 1.68 -3.33 25.63
CA LEU A 146 2.71 -3.27 26.68
C LEU A 146 2.67 -4.49 27.64
N ARG A 147 1.96 -5.57 27.28
CA ARG A 147 2.00 -6.85 28.00
C ARG A 147 2.74 -7.90 27.19
#